data_AF-A0A484ZTS7-F1
#
_entry.id   AF-A0A484ZTS7-F1
#
_cell.length_a   1.000
_cell.length_b   1.000
_cell.length_c   1.000
_cell.angle_alpha   90.00
_cell.angle_beta   90.00
_cell.angle_gamma   90.00
#
_symmetry.space_group_name_H-M   'P 1'
#
loop_
_entity.id
_entity.type
_entity.pdbx_description
1 polymer ?
#
loop_
_entity_poly.entity_id
_entity_poly.type
_entity_poly.pdbx_seq_one_letter_code
_entity_poly.pdbx_strand_id
1 'polypeptide(L)'
;MSNVESSRCDFEEIKASLADVASHTTGPIITDTTRGKRDDIPDTRDHAVIQKINHDAAEYCSCILFMNKDRLSYQTETRQHPEELLKQEKVGYTNGRVSRHLLRLGHDPEDIISSGLAIRYQNKIIDALPLNCFVYPFYDLDNNIGRFTTKDPIKLKCINRLNAFGYPILIFGG
;
A
#
# COMPACT_ATOMS: atom_id res chain seq x y z
N MET A 1 -20.64 23.94 44.98
CA MET A 1 -21.36 23.20 43.91
C MET A 1 -21.70 24.21 42.85
N SER A 2 -21.01 24.18 41.71
CA SER A 2 -21.32 25.01 40.56
C SER A 2 -20.86 24.27 39.31
N ASN A 3 -21.82 24.10 38.41
CA ASN A 3 -21.81 23.31 37.20
C ASN A 3 -20.67 23.69 36.25
N VAL A 4 -20.06 22.69 35.61
CA VAL A 4 -19.36 22.87 34.33
C VAL A 4 -20.16 22.08 33.30
N GLU A 5 -21.21 22.71 32.80
CA GLU A 5 -21.89 22.30 31.58
C GLU A 5 -21.12 22.87 30.37
N SER A 6 -20.79 21.97 29.45
CA SER A 6 -20.97 22.15 28.01
C SER A 6 -20.40 23.43 27.38
N SER A 7 -19.09 23.47 27.10
CA SER A 7 -18.56 24.33 26.03
C SER A 7 -18.57 23.55 24.71
N ARG A 8 -19.75 23.56 24.11
CA ARG A 8 -20.05 23.18 22.74
C ARG A 8 -19.34 24.19 21.84
N CYS A 9 -18.05 23.98 21.55
CA CYS A 9 -17.31 24.85 20.65
C CYS A 9 -18.01 24.81 19.28
N ASP A 10 -18.47 26.00 18.89
CA ASP A 10 -19.47 26.23 17.87
C ASP A 10 -18.99 25.79 16.48
N PHE A 11 -19.63 24.74 15.98
CA PHE A 11 -19.45 24.13 14.67
C PHE A 11 -19.77 25.08 13.49
N GLU A 12 -20.24 26.30 13.78
CA GLU A 12 -20.61 27.32 12.80
C GLU A 12 -19.47 28.30 12.49
N GLU A 13 -18.46 28.44 13.36
CA GLU A 13 -17.33 29.36 13.09
C GLU A 13 -16.34 28.77 12.06
N ILE A 14 -16.35 27.44 11.87
CA ILE A 14 -15.55 26.74 10.85
C ILE A 14 -16.17 26.86 9.44
N LYS A 15 -17.49 27.11 9.32
CA LYS A 15 -18.12 27.30 8.01
C LYS A 15 -17.77 28.65 7.36
N ALA A 16 -17.55 29.68 8.17
CA ALA A 16 -17.21 31.01 7.66
C ALA A 16 -15.79 31.09 7.06
N SER A 17 -14.87 30.21 7.47
CA SER A 17 -13.50 30.13 6.92
C SER A 17 -13.41 29.40 5.57
N LEU A 18 -14.46 28.70 5.12
CA LEU A 18 -14.45 27.93 3.87
C LEU A 18 -15.05 28.67 2.67
N ALA A 19 -15.66 29.84 2.87
CA ALA A 19 -16.29 30.60 1.79
C ALA A 19 -15.31 31.47 0.98
N ASP A 20 -14.19 31.90 1.57
CA ASP A 20 -13.24 32.81 0.92
C ASP A 20 -12.15 32.12 0.08
N VAL A 21 -12.09 30.79 0.07
CA VAL A 21 -11.15 30.01 -0.77
C VAL A 21 -11.78 29.65 -2.14
N ALA A 22 -13.07 29.96 -2.34
CA ALA A 22 -13.82 29.54 -3.53
C ALA A 22 -13.75 30.51 -4.74
N SER A 23 -12.98 31.60 -4.69
CA SER A 23 -12.97 32.62 -5.76
C SER A 23 -11.70 32.75 -6.60
N HIS A 24 -10.68 31.91 -6.40
CA HIS A 24 -9.46 31.95 -7.22
C HIS A 24 -8.99 30.56 -7.60
N THR A 25 -9.46 30.05 -8.74
CA THR A 25 -8.66 29.45 -9.83
C THR A 25 -9.61 29.00 -10.95
N THR A 26 -10.14 29.95 -11.72
CA THR A 26 -10.71 29.66 -13.06
C THR A 26 -9.54 29.62 -14.04
N GLY A 27 -8.67 28.63 -13.90
CA GLY A 27 -7.72 28.26 -14.95
C GLY A 27 -8.42 27.40 -15.99
N PRO A 28 -8.06 27.47 -17.28
CA PRO A 28 -8.60 26.56 -18.28
C PRO A 28 -8.27 25.12 -17.90
N ILE A 29 -9.28 24.25 -17.93
CA ILE A 29 -9.10 22.80 -17.84
C ILE A 29 -8.41 22.38 -19.13
N ILE A 30 -7.09 22.21 -19.07
CA ILE A 30 -6.33 21.55 -20.13
C ILE A 30 -6.67 20.06 -20.04
N THR A 31 -7.66 19.61 -20.80
CA THR A 31 -7.89 18.18 -21.04
C THR A 31 -6.88 17.70 -22.08
N ASP A 32 -5.61 17.58 -21.68
CA ASP A 32 -4.63 16.91 -22.55
C ASP A 32 -4.80 15.40 -22.40
N THR A 33 -5.62 14.83 -23.29
CA THR A 33 -5.77 13.39 -23.46
C THR A 33 -4.64 12.89 -24.35
N THR A 34 -3.39 13.12 -23.93
CA THR A 34 -2.22 12.49 -24.51
C THR A 34 -1.50 11.76 -23.39
N ARG A 35 -1.39 10.43 -23.54
CA ARG A 35 -0.57 9.56 -22.70
C ARG A 35 0.89 9.85 -23.05
N GLY A 36 1.35 11.05 -22.70
CA GLY A 36 2.69 11.53 -22.94
C GLY A 36 3.67 10.56 -22.31
N LYS A 37 4.68 10.19 -23.10
CA LYS A 37 5.89 9.52 -22.64
C LYS A 37 6.39 10.37 -21.46
N ARG A 38 6.28 9.87 -20.23
CA ARG A 38 6.82 10.57 -19.05
C ARG A 38 8.26 10.89 -19.40
N ASP A 39 8.63 12.16 -19.27
CA ASP A 39 9.99 12.62 -19.52
C ASP A 39 10.96 11.63 -18.87
N ASP A 40 11.99 11.23 -19.62
CA ASP A 40 13.01 10.25 -19.24
C ASP A 40 13.86 10.80 -18.07
N ILE A 41 13.24 11.08 -16.92
CA ILE A 41 13.94 11.40 -15.68
C ILE A 41 14.67 10.11 -15.29
N PRO A 42 16.02 10.11 -15.28
CA PRO A 42 16.77 8.93 -14.93
C PRO A 42 16.42 8.55 -13.49
N ASP A 43 16.04 7.28 -13.30
CA ASP A 43 15.83 6.72 -11.98
C ASP A 43 17.18 6.67 -11.26
N THR A 44 17.36 7.51 -10.25
CA THR A 44 18.61 7.62 -9.48
C THR A 44 18.63 6.70 -8.26
N ARG A 45 17.60 5.89 -8.05
CA ARG A 45 17.51 4.98 -6.90
C ARG A 45 18.53 3.86 -7.02
N ASP A 46 18.99 3.36 -5.88
CA ASP A 46 19.81 2.15 -5.84
C ASP A 46 18.93 0.92 -6.13
N HIS A 47 18.93 0.52 -7.40
CA HIS A 47 18.16 -0.62 -7.86
C HIS A 47 18.55 -1.92 -7.15
N ALA A 48 19.82 -2.13 -6.81
CA ALA A 48 20.25 -3.36 -6.15
C ALA A 48 19.67 -3.46 -4.74
N VAL A 49 19.67 -2.35 -3.99
CA VAL A 49 19.07 -2.28 -2.66
C VAL A 49 17.56 -2.48 -2.74
N ILE A 50 16.88 -1.83 -3.69
CA ILE A 50 15.42 -2.00 -3.89
C ILE A 50 15.08 -3.45 -4.23
N GLN A 51 15.84 -4.09 -5.11
CA GLN A 51 15.59 -5.49 -5.47
C GLN A 51 15.76 -6.41 -4.27
N LYS A 52 16.80 -6.21 -3.46
CA LYS A 52 16.99 -6.95 -2.21
C LYS A 52 15.79 -6.78 -1.28
N ILE A 53 15.31 -5.56 -1.08
CA ILE A 53 14.12 -5.26 -0.26
C ILE A 53 12.89 -5.98 -0.80
N ASN A 54 12.69 -5.98 -2.12
CA ASN A 54 11.55 -6.64 -2.75
C ASN A 54 11.60 -8.16 -2.58
N HIS A 55 12.79 -8.77 -2.73
CA HIS A 55 12.97 -10.20 -2.47
C HIS A 55 12.68 -10.55 -1.01
N ASP A 56 13.25 -9.82 -0.05
CA ASP A 56 13.00 -10.05 1.38
C ASP A 56 11.51 -9.91 1.73
N ALA A 57 10.82 -8.95 1.10
CA ALA A 57 9.38 -8.77 1.27
C ALA A 57 8.57 -9.94 0.68
N ALA A 58 8.94 -10.43 -0.51
CA ALA A 58 8.30 -11.58 -1.14
C ALA A 58 8.48 -12.85 -0.29
N GLU A 59 9.69 -13.08 0.22
CA GLU A 59 9.97 -14.20 1.11
C GLU A 59 9.17 -14.14 2.41
N TYR A 60 9.13 -12.98 3.05
CA TYR A 60 8.32 -12.79 4.25
C TYR A 60 6.83 -13.06 3.99
N CYS A 61 6.27 -12.54 2.90
CA CYS A 61 4.88 -12.79 2.54
C CYS A 61 4.63 -14.27 2.22
N SER A 62 5.56 -14.94 1.55
CA SER A 62 5.49 -16.37 1.25
C SER A 62 5.47 -17.20 2.53
N CYS A 63 6.39 -16.91 3.47
CA CYS A 63 6.40 -17.55 4.80
C CYS A 63 5.06 -17.41 5.52
N ILE A 64 4.43 -16.23 5.50
CA ILE A 64 3.10 -16.04 6.12
C ILE A 64 2.04 -16.94 5.46
N LEU A 65 2.04 -17.06 4.13
CA LEU A 65 1.08 -17.93 3.43
C LEU A 65 1.24 -19.39 3.89
N PHE A 66 2.47 -19.91 3.91
CA PHE A 66 2.73 -21.30 4.30
C PHE A 66 2.52 -21.58 5.79
N MET A 67 2.62 -20.56 6.65
CA MET A 67 2.25 -20.67 8.07
C MET A 67 0.72 -20.67 8.28
N ASN A 68 -0.05 -20.13 7.33
CA ASN A 68 -1.50 -20.01 7.43
C ASN A 68 -2.19 -21.10 6.59
N LYS A 69 -2.51 -22.23 7.22
CA LYS A 69 -3.14 -23.38 6.57
C LYS A 69 -4.43 -23.02 5.83
N ASP A 70 -5.28 -22.18 6.41
CA ASP A 70 -6.55 -21.80 5.80
C ASP A 70 -6.34 -21.00 4.49
N ARG A 71 -5.37 -20.09 4.49
CA ARG A 71 -5.03 -19.29 3.31
C ARG A 71 -4.29 -20.11 2.25
N LEU A 72 -3.45 -21.05 2.67
CA LEU A 72 -2.80 -22.00 1.77
C LEU A 72 -3.83 -22.92 1.11
N SER A 73 -4.74 -23.52 1.89
CA SER A 73 -5.85 -24.35 1.39
C SER A 73 -6.74 -23.59 0.41
N TYR A 74 -7.00 -22.31 0.63
CA TYR A 74 -7.71 -21.51 -0.37
C TYR A 74 -6.98 -21.47 -1.73
N GLN A 75 -5.65 -21.30 -1.73
CA GLN A 75 -4.89 -21.28 -2.97
C GLN A 75 -4.83 -22.64 -3.65
N THR A 76 -4.65 -23.72 -2.89
CA THR A 76 -4.52 -25.07 -3.46
C THR A 76 -5.86 -25.68 -3.83
N GLU A 77 -6.89 -25.53 -3.00
CA GLU A 77 -8.18 -26.20 -3.18
C GLU A 77 -9.19 -25.32 -3.94
N THR A 78 -9.23 -24.02 -3.69
CA THR A 78 -10.18 -23.12 -4.37
C THR A 78 -9.61 -22.57 -5.66
N ARG A 79 -8.34 -22.13 -5.65
CA ARG A 79 -7.68 -21.55 -6.83
C ARG A 79 -6.93 -22.59 -7.66
N GLN A 80 -6.83 -23.84 -7.20
CA GLN A 80 -6.23 -24.96 -7.91
C GLN A 80 -4.74 -24.71 -8.26
N HIS A 81 -4.05 -23.90 -7.46
CA HIS A 81 -2.63 -23.66 -7.63
C HIS A 81 -1.82 -24.77 -6.93
N PRO A 82 -0.90 -25.46 -7.63
CA PRO A 82 -0.06 -26.45 -7.00
C PRO A 82 0.89 -25.78 -6.00
N GLU A 83 1.10 -26.43 -4.86
CA GLU A 83 1.91 -25.88 -3.76
C GLU A 83 3.35 -25.56 -4.20
N GLU A 84 3.91 -26.39 -5.07
CA GLU A 84 5.25 -26.22 -5.65
C GLU A 84 5.38 -24.91 -6.44
N LEU A 85 4.36 -24.57 -7.25
CA LEU A 85 4.32 -23.32 -7.99
C LEU A 85 4.22 -22.12 -7.04
N LEU A 86 3.40 -22.21 -5.99
CA LEU A 86 3.29 -21.14 -4.99
C LEU A 86 4.64 -20.88 -4.28
N LYS A 87 5.42 -21.93 -4.02
CA LYS A 87 6.79 -21.82 -3.46
C LYS A 87 7.76 -21.22 -4.46
N GLN A 88 7.74 -21.69 -5.71
CA GLN A 88 8.62 -21.25 -6.77
C GLN A 88 8.42 -19.76 -7.08
N GLU A 89 7.17 -19.32 -7.22
CA GLU A 89 6.84 -17.92 -7.48
C GLU A 89 6.82 -17.04 -6.22
N LYS A 90 7.11 -17.61 -5.04
CA LYS A 90 7.02 -16.91 -3.74
C LYS A 90 5.68 -16.18 -3.55
N VAL A 91 4.59 -16.83 -3.96
CA VAL A 91 3.24 -16.32 -3.68
C VAL A 91 3.07 -16.23 -2.17
N GLY A 92 2.48 -15.13 -1.71
CA GLY A 92 2.43 -14.79 -0.30
C GLY A 92 1.09 -14.27 0.19
N TYR A 93 1.05 -13.99 1.49
CA TYR A 93 -0.08 -13.39 2.18
C TYR A 93 0.42 -12.30 3.12
N THR A 94 -0.27 -11.17 3.18
CA THR A 94 0.14 -10.03 4.02
C THR A 94 -0.67 -9.93 5.31
N ASN A 95 0.05 -9.72 6.40
CA ASN A 95 -0.50 -9.44 7.73
C ASN A 95 -0.36 -7.95 8.14
N GLY A 96 -0.04 -7.07 7.18
CA GLY A 96 0.15 -5.62 7.42
C GLY A 96 1.33 -5.30 8.36
N ARG A 97 2.39 -6.11 8.30
CA ARG A 97 3.64 -5.91 9.04
C ARG A 97 4.90 -6.07 8.18
N VAL A 98 4.80 -5.88 6.87
CA VAL A 98 5.92 -6.05 5.92
C VAL A 98 7.03 -5.03 6.19
N SER A 99 6.71 -3.73 6.25
CA SER A 99 7.70 -2.67 6.54
C SER A 99 8.39 -2.89 7.88
N ARG A 100 7.65 -3.35 8.90
CA ARG A 100 8.21 -3.67 10.22
C ARG A 100 9.21 -4.84 10.14
N HIS A 101 8.93 -5.84 9.32
CA HIS A 101 9.86 -6.95 9.12
C HIS A 101 11.14 -6.46 8.43
N LEU A 102 11.01 -5.66 7.37
CA LEU A 102 12.13 -5.09 6.64
C LEU A 102 13.02 -4.20 7.52
N LEU A 103 12.43 -3.35 8.36
CA LEU A 103 13.17 -2.55 9.35
C LEU A 103 13.95 -3.43 10.35
N ARG A 104 13.40 -4.58 10.76
CA ARG A 104 14.10 -5.52 11.65
C ARG A 104 15.26 -6.25 10.96
N LEU A 105 15.20 -6.42 9.64
CA LEU A 105 16.31 -6.94 8.85
C LEU A 105 17.43 -5.90 8.66
N GLY A 106 17.21 -4.65 9.08
CA GLY A 106 18.20 -3.58 9.03
C GLY A 106 18.18 -2.76 7.73
N HIS A 107 17.12 -2.86 6.93
CA HIS A 107 16.95 -2.00 5.75
C HIS A 107 16.66 -0.55 6.15
N ASP A 108 17.16 0.39 5.35
CA ASP A 108 16.95 1.80 5.60
C ASP A 108 15.47 2.19 5.39
N PRO A 109 14.88 2.97 6.31
CA PRO A 109 13.56 3.58 6.17
C PRO A 109 13.24 4.17 4.80
N GLU A 110 14.15 4.96 4.21
CA GLU A 110 13.94 5.65 2.93
C GLU A 110 14.04 4.70 1.74
N ASP A 111 14.88 3.66 1.81
CA ASP A 111 14.96 2.64 0.78
C ASP A 111 13.67 1.79 0.75
N ILE A 112 13.11 1.47 1.92
CA ILE A 112 11.83 0.77 2.02
C ILE A 112 10.70 1.62 1.42
N ILE A 113 10.68 2.93 1.68
CA ILE A 113 9.69 3.82 1.07
C ILE A 113 9.92 3.92 -0.45
N SER A 114 11.16 4.05 -0.88
CA SER A 114 11.56 4.15 -2.30
C SER A 114 11.26 2.89 -3.10
N SER A 115 11.21 1.73 -2.45
CA SER A 115 10.77 0.46 -3.04
C SER A 115 9.27 0.44 -3.36
N GLY A 116 8.48 1.34 -2.76
CA GLY A 116 7.02 1.38 -2.89
C GLY A 116 6.27 0.40 -1.99
N LEU A 117 6.96 -0.35 -1.13
CA LEU A 117 6.34 -1.28 -0.17
C LEU A 117 5.79 -0.60 1.08
N ALA A 118 6.26 0.63 1.36
CA ALA A 118 5.79 1.43 2.48
C ALA A 118 5.61 2.88 2.08
N ILE A 119 4.80 3.61 2.86
CA ILE A 119 4.66 5.06 2.72
C ILE A 119 4.92 5.73 4.06
N ARG A 120 5.34 7.00 3.99
CA ARG A 120 5.45 7.89 5.14
C ARG A 120 4.10 8.53 5.41
N TYR A 121 3.56 8.34 6.60
CA TYR A 121 2.32 8.96 7.06
C TYR A 121 2.46 9.45 8.50
N GLN A 122 2.23 10.74 8.75
CA GLN A 122 2.37 11.35 10.08
C GLN A 122 3.67 10.95 10.80
N ASN A 123 4.81 11.07 10.10
CA ASN A 123 6.15 10.68 10.57
C ASN A 123 6.34 9.19 10.92
N LYS A 124 5.41 8.32 10.52
CA LYS A 124 5.52 6.86 10.68
C LYS A 124 5.63 6.19 9.32
N ILE A 125 6.34 5.07 9.29
CA ILE A 125 6.36 4.15 8.16
C ILE A 125 5.19 3.18 8.33
N ILE A 126 4.37 3.08 7.29
CA ILE A 126 3.24 2.17 7.23
C ILE A 126 3.28 1.38 5.92
N ASP A 127 2.74 0.16 5.95
CA ASP A 127 2.69 -0.71 4.77
C ASP A 127 1.80 -0.09 3.68
N ALA A 128 2.33 -0.05 2.46
CA ALA A 128 1.54 0.26 1.27
C ALA A 128 0.69 -0.94 0.84
N LEU A 129 1.17 -2.16 1.14
CA LEU A 129 0.43 -3.39 0.88
C LEU A 129 -0.80 -3.48 1.80
N PRO A 130 -1.97 -3.85 1.26
CA PRO A 130 -3.20 -3.98 2.03
C PRO A 130 -3.10 -5.09 3.06
N LEU A 131 -3.91 -4.99 4.12
CA LEU A 131 -4.00 -6.04 5.11
C LEU A 131 -4.83 -7.21 4.56
N ASN A 132 -4.45 -8.45 4.92
CA ASN A 132 -5.22 -9.67 4.66
C ASN A 132 -5.45 -10.02 3.18
N CYS A 133 -4.59 -9.55 2.29
CA CYS A 133 -4.64 -9.88 0.87
C CYS A 133 -3.55 -10.89 0.48
N PHE A 134 -3.77 -11.63 -0.60
CA PHE A 134 -2.72 -12.38 -1.27
C PHE A 134 -1.80 -11.44 -2.03
N VAL A 135 -0.52 -11.78 -2.09
CA VAL A 135 0.54 -11.00 -2.73
C VAL A 135 1.20 -11.88 -3.79
N TYR A 136 1.26 -11.38 -5.02
CA TYR A 136 1.87 -12.03 -6.17
C TYR A 136 3.01 -11.14 -6.68
N PRO A 137 4.27 -11.49 -6.42
CA PRO A 137 5.41 -10.78 -7.03
C PRO A 137 5.43 -11.03 -8.53
N PHE A 138 5.80 -10.00 -9.30
CA PHE A 138 6.02 -10.10 -10.73
C PHE A 138 7.52 -10.05 -11.00
N TYR A 139 8.06 -11.17 -11.50
CA TYR A 139 9.47 -11.30 -11.86
C TYR A 139 9.69 -10.92 -13.32
N ASP A 140 10.79 -10.22 -13.60
CA ASP A 140 11.31 -10.06 -14.96
C ASP A 140 12.20 -11.24 -15.38
N LEU A 141 12.82 -11.13 -16.57
CA LEU A 141 13.69 -12.18 -17.11
C LEU A 141 14.98 -12.36 -16.31
N ASP A 142 15.38 -11.34 -15.56
CA ASP A 142 16.58 -11.33 -14.71
C ASP A 142 16.25 -11.72 -13.25
N ASN A 143 15.03 -12.25 -13.02
CA ASN A 143 14.50 -12.65 -11.72
C ASN A 143 14.38 -11.51 -10.71
N ASN A 144 14.31 -10.26 -11.16
CA ASN A 144 14.05 -9.10 -10.32
C ASN A 144 12.55 -8.89 -10.14
N ILE A 145 12.16 -8.36 -8.98
CA ILE A 145 10.76 -8.07 -8.68
C ILE A 145 10.48 -6.59 -8.99
N GLY A 146 9.71 -6.36 -10.06
CA GLY A 146 9.33 -5.01 -10.48
C GLY A 146 8.08 -4.47 -9.78
N ARG A 147 7.14 -5.35 -9.41
CA ARG A 147 5.86 -4.97 -8.80
C ARG A 147 5.21 -6.12 -8.04
N PHE A 148 4.28 -5.77 -7.17
CA PHE A 148 3.41 -6.72 -6.48
C PHE A 148 1.96 -6.52 -6.89
N THR A 149 1.29 -7.62 -7.23
CA THR A 149 -0.16 -7.63 -7.41
C THR A 149 -0.82 -8.15 -6.15
N THR A 150 -1.87 -7.48 -5.69
CA THR A 150 -2.61 -7.88 -4.49
C THR A 150 -4.01 -8.34 -4.86
N LYS A 151 -4.51 -9.39 -4.18
CA LYS A 151 -5.85 -9.92 -4.37
C LYS A 151 -6.53 -10.13 -3.03
N ASP A 152 -7.74 -9.58 -2.90
CA ASP A 152 -8.59 -9.77 -1.73
C ASP A 152 -9.35 -11.11 -1.84
N PRO A 153 -9.17 -12.06 -0.90
CA PRO A 153 -9.95 -13.29 -0.88
C PRO A 153 -11.47 -13.07 -0.69
N ILE A 154 -11.87 -12.01 0.02
CA ILE A 154 -13.26 -11.79 0.45
C ILE A 154 -13.97 -10.78 -0.47
N LYS A 155 -13.25 -10.18 -1.43
CA LYS A 155 -13.75 -9.11 -2.34
C LYS A 155 -14.37 -7.91 -1.60
N LEU A 156 -14.04 -7.70 -0.33
CA LEU A 156 -14.53 -6.56 0.47
C LEU A 156 -13.76 -5.26 0.22
N LYS A 157 -12.90 -5.24 -0.81
CA LYS A 157 -11.83 -4.29 -1.12
C LYS A 157 -10.69 -4.48 -0.13
N CYS A 158 -9.49 -4.71 -0.67
CA CYS A 158 -8.24 -4.72 0.09
C CYS A 158 -8.14 -3.41 0.91
N ILE A 159 -8.35 -3.50 2.22
CA ILE A 159 -8.26 -2.35 3.12
C ILE A 159 -6.80 -2.16 3.48
N ASN A 160 -6.20 -1.06 3.03
CA ASN A 160 -4.94 -0.60 3.59
C ASN A 160 -5.16 -0.20 5.05
N ARG A 161 -4.15 -0.39 5.90
CA ARG A 161 -4.24 -0.07 7.34
C ARG A 161 -4.69 1.37 7.60
N LEU A 162 -4.52 2.27 6.63
CA LEU A 162 -5.06 3.63 6.62
C LEU A 162 -6.59 3.70 6.78
N ASN A 163 -7.37 2.81 6.16
CA ASN A 163 -8.83 2.86 6.28
C ASN A 163 -9.32 2.20 7.58
N ALA A 164 -8.52 1.31 8.17
CA ALA A 164 -8.85 0.70 9.47
C ALA A 164 -8.87 1.74 10.62
N PHE A 165 -8.29 2.93 10.39
CA PHE A 165 -8.37 4.10 11.28
C PHE A 165 -9.46 5.12 10.90
N GLY A 166 -10.40 4.77 10.01
CA GLY A 166 -11.58 5.61 9.74
C GLY A 166 -11.36 6.76 8.75
N TYR A 167 -10.34 6.69 7.90
CA TYR A 167 -10.12 7.71 6.87
C TYR A 167 -10.63 7.22 5.50
N PRO A 168 -11.49 7.99 4.81
CA PRO A 168 -11.99 7.62 3.49
C PRO A 168 -10.85 7.67 2.47
N ILE A 169 -10.70 6.60 1.69
CA ILE A 169 -9.93 6.64 0.45
C ILE A 169 -10.68 7.58 -0.51
N LEU A 170 -10.01 8.63 -0.97
CA LEU A 170 -10.34 9.28 -2.23
C LEU A 170 -10.14 8.25 -3.33
N ILE A 171 -11.23 7.57 -3.70
CA ILE A 171 -11.28 6.71 -4.87
C ILE A 171 -11.22 7.66 -6.06
N PHE A 172 -10.06 7.76 -6.71
CA PHE A 172 -10.04 8.20 -8.10
C PHE A 172 -10.68 7.09 -8.92
N GLY A 173 -11.99 7.21 -9.12
CA GLY A 173 -12.73 6.48 -10.14
C GLY A 173 -12.43 7.10 -11.50
N GLY A 174 -12.07 6.24 -12.44
CA GLY A 174 -11.92 6.52 -13.87
C GLY A 174 -11.93 5.19 -14.60
#